data_AF-U6F3W5-F1
#
_entry.id   AF-U6F3W5-F1
#
_cell.length_a   1.000
_cell.length_b   1.000
_cell.length_c   1.000
_cell.angle_alpha   90.00
_cell.angle_beta   90.00
_cell.angle_gamma   90.00
#
_symmetry.space_group_name_H-M   'P 1'
#
loop_
_entity.id
_entity.type
_entity.pdbx_description
1 polymer ?
#
loop_
_entity_poly.entity_id
_entity_poly.type
_entity_poly.pdbx_seq_one_letter_code
_entity_poly.pdbx_strand_id
1 'polypeptide(L)' 'MSKFNKEQKIEIYRKWKDEKISISQLSKAYKMNLANLDYMLRLIDMHGTNILNTRKQVYSKKFKEQTIEHTSRIKASQ' A
#
# COMPACT_ATOMS: atom_id res chain seq x y z
N MET A 1 -3.09 5.01 -4.61
CA MET A 1 -3.98 4.44 -3.57
C MET A 1 -5.40 4.79 -3.96
N SER A 2 -6.21 3.76 -4.13
CA SER A 2 -7.57 3.77 -4.67
C SER A 2 -8.55 4.65 -3.87
N LYS A 3 -9.72 4.86 -4.48
CA LYS A 3 -10.94 5.57 -4.06
C LYS A 3 -11.49 5.21 -2.65
N PHE A 4 -10.85 4.29 -1.92
CA PHE A 4 -11.32 3.77 -0.65
C PHE A 4 -10.75 4.57 0.53
N ASN A 5 -11.65 4.99 1.42
CA ASN A 5 -11.28 5.65 2.67
C ASN A 5 -10.67 4.64 3.67
N LYS A 6 -10.15 5.14 4.79
CA LYS A 6 -9.51 4.32 5.82
C LYS A 6 -10.45 3.25 6.38
N GLU A 7 -11.69 3.61 6.67
CA GLU A 7 -12.69 2.72 7.26
C GLU A 7 -13.02 1.54 6.34
N GLN A 8 -13.21 1.80 5.05
CA GLN A 8 -13.43 0.76 4.05
C GLN A 8 -12.27 -0.23 3.98
N LYS A 9 -11.02 0.24 4.09
CA LYS A 9 -9.84 -0.65 4.11
C LYS A 9 -9.81 -1.52 5.37
N ILE A 10 -10.21 -0.96 6.52
CA ILE A 10 -10.33 -1.70 7.77
C ILE A 10 -11.44 -2.76 7.67
N GLU A 11 -12.59 -2.41 7.09
CA GLU A 11 -13.70 -3.35 6.87
C GLU A 11 -13.30 -4.50 5.96
N ILE A 12 -12.64 -4.21 4.83
CA ILE A 12 -12.14 -5.23 3.90
C ILE A 12 -11.14 -6.16 4.60
N TYR A 13 -10.24 -5.60 5.41
CA TYR A 13 -9.28 -6.38 6.18
C TYR A 13 -9.98 -7.29 7.21
N ARG A 14 -10.98 -6.79 7.95
CA ARG A 14 -11.77 -7.58 8.89
C ARG A 14 -12.48 -8.75 8.20
N LYS A 15 -13.12 -8.49 7.06
CA LYS A 15 -13.79 -9.52 6.25
C LYS A 15 -12.83 -10.61 5.76
N TRP A 16 -11.61 -10.23 5.39
CA TRP A 16 -10.58 -11.19 5.00
C TRP A 16 -10.02 -11.98 6.21
N LYS A 17 -9.66 -11.28 7.29
CA LYS A 17 -8.96 -11.86 8.44
C LYS A 17 -9.88 -12.69 9.34
N ASP A 18 -11.06 -12.17 9.63
CA ASP A 18 -11.97 -12.71 10.65
C ASP A 18 -13.06 -13.56 9.99
N GLU A 19 -13.67 -13.04 8.92
CA GLU A 19 -14.76 -13.72 8.21
C GLU A 19 -14.24 -14.68 7.11
N LYS A 20 -12.91 -14.76 6.92
CA LYS A 20 -12.21 -15.64 5.96
C LYS A 20 -12.71 -15.54 4.52
N ILE A 21 -13.24 -14.38 4.11
CA ILE A 21 -13.67 -14.15 2.73
C ILE A 21 -12.44 -14.13 1.81
N SER A 22 -12.52 -14.85 0.69
CA SER A 22 -11.40 -14.93 -0.26
C SER A 22 -11.09 -13.59 -0.91
N ILE A 23 -9.81 -13.39 -1.26
CA ILE A 23 -9.34 -12.20 -1.98
C ILE A 23 -10.10 -12.01 -3.30
N SER A 24 -10.47 -13.10 -3.98
CA SER A 24 -11.25 -13.06 -5.23
C SER A 24 -12.67 -12.52 -5.02
N GLN A 25 -13.37 -12.97 -3.96
CA GLN A 25 -14.69 -12.45 -3.63
C GLN A 25 -14.64 -10.97 -3.23
N LEU A 26 -13.68 -10.58 -2.41
CA LEU A 26 -13.48 -9.19 -2.01
C LEU A 26 -13.11 -8.29 -3.20
N SER A 27 -12.24 -8.78 -4.09
CA SER A 27 -11.87 -8.07 -5.32
C SER A 27 -13.09 -7.78 -6.19
N LYS A 28 -14.00 -8.75 -6.35
CA LYS A 28 -15.26 -8.57 -7.09
C LYS A 28 -16.21 -7.60 -6.37
N ALA A 29 -16.43 -7.80 -5.06
CA ALA A 29 -17.37 -7.00 -4.28
C ALA A 29 -16.97 -5.51 -4.22
N TYR A 30 -15.68 -5.24 -4.03
CA TYR A 30 -15.14 -3.89 -3.92
C TYR A 30 -14.57 -3.36 -5.26
N LYS A 31 -14.72 -4.11 -6.37
CA LYS A 31 -14.18 -3.74 -7.69
C LYS A 31 -12.69 -3.32 -7.63
N MET A 32 -11.91 -4.05 -6.83
CA MET A 32 -10.47 -3.82 -6.65
C MET A 32 -9.66 -4.81 -7.47
N ASN A 33 -8.53 -4.37 -8.02
CA ASN A 33 -7.58 -5.29 -8.62
C ASN A 33 -7.01 -6.26 -7.57
N LEU A 34 -6.89 -7.55 -7.93
CA LEU A 34 -6.42 -8.61 -7.03
C LEU A 34 -5.04 -8.32 -6.41
N ALA A 35 -4.07 -7.92 -7.22
CA ALA A 35 -2.71 -7.65 -6.74
C ALA A 35 -2.69 -6.46 -5.77
N ASN A 36 -3.45 -5.41 -6.07
CA ASN A 36 -3.57 -4.26 -5.18
C ASN A 36 -4.25 -4.60 -3.85
N LEU A 37 -5.27 -5.47 -3.89
CA LEU A 37 -5.97 -5.93 -2.70
C LEU A 37 -5.08 -6.85 -1.86
N ASP A 38 -4.42 -7.83 -2.46
CA ASP A 38 -3.48 -8.73 -1.80
C ASP A 38 -2.35 -7.94 -1.12
N TYR A 39 -1.75 -7.00 -1.85
CA TYR A 39 -0.72 -6.11 -1.30
C TYR A 39 -1.22 -5.30 -0.09
N MET A 40 -2.41 -4.69 -0.20
CA MET A 40 -3.01 -3.93 0.90
C MET A 40 -3.25 -4.81 2.14
N LEU A 41 -3.81 -6.01 1.95
CA LEU A 41 -4.10 -6.94 3.04
C LEU A 41 -2.81 -7.36 3.75
N ARG A 42 -1.77 -7.74 2.99
CA ARG A 42 -0.47 -8.12 3.56
C ARG A 42 0.21 -6.99 4.32
N LEU A 43 0.11 -5.76 3.82
CA LEU A 43 0.65 -4.59 4.52
C LEU A 43 -0.04 -4.35 5.88
N ILE A 44 -1.38 -4.44 5.90
CA ILE A 44 -2.14 -4.28 7.15
C ILE A 44 -1.87 -5.45 8.10
N ASP A 45 -1.73 -6.68 7.58
CA ASP A 45 -1.42 -7.86 8.38
C ASP A 45 -0.03 -7.77 9.04
N MET A 46 0.95 -7.26 8.29
CA MET A 46 2.34 -7.14 8.76
C MET A 46 2.54 -6.00 9.75
N HIS A 47 1.90 -4.85 9.54
CA HIS A 47 2.17 -3.62 10.29
C HIS A 47 1.01 -3.14 11.17
N GLY A 48 -0.10 -3.88 11.17
CA GLY A 48 -1.36 -3.46 11.77
C GLY A 48 -2.03 -2.32 11.01
N THR A 49 -3.20 -1.90 11.50
CA THR A 49 -4.00 -0.84 10.88
C THR A 49 -3.38 0.56 10.98
N ASN A 50 -2.35 0.74 11.82
CA ASN A 50 -1.64 2.01 11.97
C ASN A 50 -0.97 2.48 10.68
N ILE A 51 -0.59 1.57 9.77
CA ILE A 51 -0.04 1.95 8.46
C ILE A 51 -1.00 2.82 7.64
N LEU A 52 -2.32 2.69 7.87
CA LEU A 52 -3.36 3.48 7.22
C LEU A 52 -3.42 4.93 7.73
N ASN A 53 -2.80 5.24 8.88
CA ASN A 53 -2.67 6.59 9.41
C ASN A 53 -1.47 7.35 8.83
N THR A 54 -0.55 6.64 8.19
CA THR A 54 0.68 7.23 7.66
C THR A 54 0.32 8.22 6.56
N ARG A 55 0.55 9.51 6.82
CA ARG A 55 0.48 10.52 5.75
C ARG A 55 1.49 10.16 4.68
N LYS A 56 1.10 10.24 3.41
CA LYS A 56 2.02 10.07 2.29
C LYS A 56 3.17 11.05 2.50
N GLN A 57 4.38 10.54 2.70
CA GLN A 57 5.55 11.40 2.80
C GLN A 57 5.69 12.13 1.47
N VAL A 58 5.47 13.45 1.50
CA VAL A 58 5.61 14.31 0.33
C VAL A 58 7.06 14.78 0.30
N TYR A 59 7.89 14.01 -0.38
CA TYR A 59 9.27 14.43 -0.64
C TYR A 59 9.29 15.56 -1.68
N SER A 60 10.09 16.60 -1.41
CA SER A 60 10.29 17.71 -2.33
C SER A 60 10.90 17.23 -3.66
N LYS A 61 10.65 17.96 -4.75
CA LYS A 61 11.24 17.68 -6.08
C LYS A 61 12.77 17.57 -5.99
N LYS A 62 13.38 18.56 -5.31
CA LYS A 62 14.83 18.63 -5.07
C LYS A 62 15.37 17.40 -4.35
N PHE A 63 14.67 16.90 -3.32
CA PHE A 63 15.10 15.70 -2.59
C PHE A 63 15.10 14.46 -3.50
N LYS A 64 14.08 14.31 -4.35
CA LYS A 64 14.00 13.19 -5.31
C LYS A 64 15.12 13.26 -6.35
N GLU A 65 15.37 14.44 -6.91
CA GLU A 65 16.45 14.68 -7.89
C GLU A 65 17.83 14.37 -7.29
N GLN A 66 18.10 14.87 -6.08
CA GLN A 66 19.35 14.60 -5.36
C GLN A 66 19.57 13.12 -5.08
N THR A 67 18.50 12.40 -4.71
CA THR A 67 18.57 10.95 -4.44
C THR A 67 18.92 10.17 -5.71
N ILE A 68 18.31 10.54 -6.84
CA ILE A 68 18.60 9.93 -8.15
C ILE A 68 20.05 10.20 -8.54
N GLU A 69 20.50 11.44 -8.45
CA GLU A 69 21.86 11.83 -8.82
C GLU A 69 22.92 11.12 -7.96
N HIS A 70 22.69 11.03 -6.64
CA HIS A 70 23.56 10.30 -5.73
C HIS A 70 23.64 8.81 -6.06
N THR A 71 22.49 8.17 -6.34
CA THR A 71 22.44 6.76 -6.72
C THR A 71 23.15 6.51 -8.05
N SER A 72 23.01 7.39 -9.03
CA SER A 72 23.70 7.30 -10.32
C SER A 72 25.22 7.41 -10.17
N ARG A 73 25.71 8.28 -9.28
CA ARG A 73 27.16 8.41 -8.99
C ARG A 73 27.73 7.15 -8.35
N ILE A 74 27.01 6.55 -7.39
CA ILE A 74 27.45 5.29 -6.74
C ILE A 74 27.58 4.17 -7.77
N LYS A 75 26.62 4.04 -8.69
CA LYS A 75 26.64 3.01 -9.73
C LYS A 75 27.74 3.19 -10.76
N ALA A 76 28.16 4.42 -11.04
CA ALA A 76 29.25 4.71 -11.97
C ALA A 76 30.65 4.50 -11.37
N SER A 77 30.73 4.26 -10.06
CA SER A 77 31.97 4.08 -9.30
C SER A 77 32.26 2.60 -8.97
N GLN A 78 31.46 1.67 -9.50
CA GLN A 78 31.61 0.21 -9.39
C GLN A 78 31.88 -0.37 -10.77
#